data_AF-A0A3C1Q428-F1
#
_entry.id   AF-A0A3C1Q428-F1
#
_cell.length_a   1.000
_cell.length_b   1.000
_cell.length_c   1.000
_cell.angle_alpha   90.00
_cell.angle_beta   90.00
_cell.angle_gamma   90.00
#
_symmetry.space_group_name_H-M   'P 1'
#
loop_
_entity.id
_entity.type
_entity.pdbx_description
1 polymer ?
#
loop_
_entity_poly.entity_id
_entity_poly.type
_entity_poly.pdbx_seq_one_letter_code
_entity_poly.pdbx_strand_id
1 'polypeptide(L)'
;MTRKRTWKNPQKPDHFLQIFIAPFKSMKLFFIIITFLLSPLWSQVEVSKLPKDLAKKTTSLNPEFLIFGKGQATKDKKNPLLIYLHGGGGVGDEIRKVERQPRRLLETIKKAGHKCLCVVPQAMKSARDQKKRGGWIPADLNLLLEHLKK
;
A
#
# COMPACT_ATOMS: atom_id res chain seq x y z
N MET A 1 -39.57 95.74 -14.61
CA MET A 1 -38.63 94.60 -14.46
C MET A 1 -39.10 93.44 -15.33
N THR A 2 -38.60 93.33 -16.57
CA THR A 2 -37.42 92.54 -17.02
C THR A 2 -37.67 91.05 -17.33
N ARG A 3 -38.17 90.84 -18.56
CA ARG A 3 -37.96 89.75 -19.54
C ARG A 3 -37.58 88.32 -19.10
N LYS A 4 -38.35 87.38 -19.69
CA LYS A 4 -38.00 86.00 -20.06
C LYS A 4 -36.55 85.82 -20.57
N ARG A 5 -35.92 84.68 -20.26
CA ARG A 5 -35.35 83.76 -21.28
C ARG A 5 -35.14 82.34 -20.73
N THR A 6 -35.48 81.35 -21.55
CA THR A 6 -35.28 79.91 -21.33
C THR A 6 -33.92 79.43 -21.82
N TRP A 7 -33.37 78.37 -21.21
CA TRP A 7 -32.56 77.38 -21.93
C TRP A 7 -32.88 75.96 -21.44
N LYS A 8 -33.10 75.05 -22.39
CA LYS A 8 -33.12 73.59 -22.21
C LYS A 8 -31.87 73.02 -22.91
N ASN A 9 -31.64 71.73 -22.68
CA ASN A 9 -30.86 70.76 -23.47
C ASN A 9 -29.38 70.57 -23.03
N PRO A 10 -28.78 69.37 -23.20
CA PRO A 10 -29.35 68.04 -23.46
C PRO A 10 -29.58 67.29 -22.10
N GLN A 11 -29.45 65.97 -21.85
CA GLN A 11 -29.07 64.79 -22.66
C GLN A 11 -29.69 63.48 -22.09
N LYS A 12 -29.54 62.38 -22.85
CA LYS A 12 -29.78 60.94 -22.58
C LYS A 12 -28.70 60.18 -23.44
N PRO A 13 -28.39 58.86 -23.33
CA PRO A 13 -29.01 57.87 -22.47
C PRO A 13 -28.12 56.67 -21.98
N ASP A 14 -28.77 55.75 -21.24
CA ASP A 14 -28.67 54.27 -21.29
C ASP A 14 -27.39 53.46 -20.93
N HIS A 15 -27.56 52.63 -19.89
CA HIS A 15 -27.33 51.18 -19.83
C HIS A 15 -25.99 50.51 -19.45
N PHE A 16 -26.17 49.31 -18.85
CA PHE A 16 -25.22 48.19 -18.63
C PHE A 16 -24.02 48.37 -17.69
N LEU A 17 -24.17 47.90 -16.44
CA LEU A 17 -23.43 46.72 -15.91
C LEU A 17 -23.94 46.34 -14.51
N GLN A 18 -24.93 45.45 -14.42
CA GLN A 18 -25.18 44.71 -13.18
C GLN A 18 -24.11 43.61 -13.08
N ILE A 19 -23.16 43.77 -12.15
CA ILE A 19 -22.15 42.75 -11.88
C ILE A 19 -22.82 41.59 -11.15
N PHE A 20 -23.12 40.52 -11.87
CA PHE A 20 -23.55 39.26 -11.28
C PHE A 20 -22.42 38.65 -10.46
N ILE A 21 -22.46 38.83 -9.14
CA ILE A 21 -21.68 38.00 -8.21
C ILE A 21 -22.31 36.61 -8.22
N ALA A 22 -21.79 35.73 -9.09
CA ALA A 22 -22.16 34.32 -9.06
C ALA A 22 -21.69 33.70 -7.73
N PRO A 23 -22.57 33.02 -6.97
CA PRO A 23 -22.14 32.27 -5.80
C PRO A 23 -21.25 31.13 -6.26
N PHE A 24 -20.01 31.07 -5.75
CA PHE A 24 -18.97 30.12 -6.16
C PHE A 24 -19.30 28.69 -5.69
N LYS A 25 -20.27 28.06 -6.36
CA LYS A 25 -20.87 26.75 -6.04
C LYS A 25 -19.97 25.57 -6.46
N SER A 26 -18.65 25.67 -6.19
CA SER A 26 -17.66 24.65 -6.58
C SER A 26 -16.53 24.42 -5.56
N MET A 27 -16.73 24.72 -4.28
CA MET A 27 -15.75 24.39 -3.22
C MET A 27 -15.85 22.97 -2.67
N LYS A 28 -16.77 22.12 -3.17
CA LYS A 28 -16.90 20.72 -2.69
C LYS A 28 -16.01 19.72 -3.42
N LEU A 29 -15.54 20.03 -4.64
CA LEU A 29 -14.76 19.08 -5.45
C LEU A 29 -13.25 19.09 -5.12
N PHE A 30 -12.71 20.25 -4.73
CA PHE A 30 -11.27 20.38 -4.42
C PHE A 30 -10.81 19.58 -3.18
N PHE A 31 -11.67 19.36 -2.19
CA PHE A 31 -11.33 18.59 -0.98
C PHE A 31 -11.15 17.06 -1.24
N ILE A 32 -11.74 16.52 -2.30
CA ILE A 32 -11.64 15.10 -2.64
C ILE A 32 -10.28 14.76 -3.26
N ILE A 33 -9.64 15.72 -3.95
CA ILE A 33 -8.37 15.50 -4.64
C ILE A 33 -7.18 15.51 -3.66
N ILE A 34 -7.21 16.41 -2.66
CA ILE A 34 -6.14 16.51 -1.65
C ILE A 34 -6.06 15.27 -0.74
N THR A 35 -7.18 14.63 -0.44
CA THR A 35 -7.20 13.44 0.43
C THR A 35 -6.58 12.19 -0.20
N PHE A 36 -6.49 12.11 -1.53
CA PHE A 36 -5.82 10.99 -2.22
C PHE A 36 -4.27 11.09 -2.17
N LEU A 37 -3.73 12.31 -2.16
CA LEU A 37 -2.28 12.59 -2.11
C LEU A 37 -1.65 12.34 -0.73
N LEU A 38 -2.45 12.23 0.33
CA LEU A 38 -2.03 11.79 1.66
C LEU A 38 -2.33 10.30 1.92
N SER A 39 -2.49 9.50 0.86
CA SER A 39 -2.31 8.05 1.01
C SER A 39 -0.89 7.81 1.53
N PRO A 40 -0.71 7.21 2.73
CA PRO A 40 0.64 6.95 3.22
C PRO A 40 1.37 6.06 2.22
N LEU A 41 2.71 6.15 2.18
CA LEU A 41 3.53 5.16 1.50
C LEU A 41 3.51 3.86 2.31
N TRP A 42 2.34 3.22 2.40
CA TRP A 42 2.12 1.93 3.08
C TRP A 42 3.11 0.95 2.44
N SER A 43 4.03 0.43 3.26
CA SER A 43 5.06 -0.55 2.87
C SER A 43 4.49 -1.55 1.88
N GLN A 44 4.80 -1.38 0.59
CA GLN A 44 4.28 -2.28 -0.44
C GLN A 44 4.74 -3.70 -0.13
N VAL A 45 3.82 -4.66 -0.27
CA VAL A 45 4.15 -6.07 -0.03
C VAL A 45 4.86 -6.59 -1.27
N GLU A 46 6.18 -6.69 -1.16
CA GLU A 46 7.04 -7.25 -2.20
C GLU A 46 6.83 -8.77 -2.27
N VAL A 47 6.65 -9.30 -3.48
CA VAL A 47 6.82 -10.73 -3.75
C VAL A 47 8.27 -10.92 -4.14
N SER A 48 8.99 -11.75 -3.40
CA SER A 48 10.33 -12.20 -3.73
C SER A 48 10.32 -13.72 -3.99
N LYS A 49 11.42 -14.25 -4.51
CA LYS A 49 11.51 -15.63 -4.99
C LYS A 49 12.84 -16.26 -4.63
N LEU A 50 12.79 -17.49 -4.13
CA LEU A 50 13.97 -18.32 -3.91
C LEU A 50 14.73 -18.52 -5.24
N PRO A 51 16.08 -18.39 -5.23
CA PRO A 51 16.93 -18.82 -6.34
C PRO A 51 16.58 -20.22 -6.85
N LYS A 52 16.68 -20.45 -8.17
CA LYS A 52 16.21 -21.69 -8.82
C LYS A 52 16.83 -22.96 -8.23
N ASP A 53 18.06 -22.90 -7.75
CA ASP A 53 18.78 -24.02 -7.12
C ASP A 53 18.26 -24.31 -5.69
N LEU A 54 17.97 -23.28 -4.90
CA LEU A 54 17.35 -23.41 -3.57
C LEU A 54 15.90 -23.85 -3.70
N ALA A 55 15.14 -23.26 -4.62
CA ALA A 55 13.77 -23.64 -4.89
C ALA A 55 13.67 -25.12 -5.30
N LYS A 56 14.62 -25.67 -6.06
CA LYS A 56 14.66 -27.11 -6.40
C LYS A 56 14.93 -28.03 -5.20
N LYS A 57 15.63 -27.54 -4.18
CA LYS A 57 15.93 -28.28 -2.94
C LYS A 57 14.73 -28.30 -1.98
N THR A 58 13.82 -27.31 -2.07
CA THR A 58 12.59 -27.29 -1.28
C THR A 58 11.50 -28.14 -1.96
N THR A 59 10.88 -29.01 -1.18
CA THR A 59 9.75 -29.86 -1.60
C THR A 59 8.41 -29.32 -1.11
N SER A 60 8.40 -28.52 -0.03
CA SER A 60 7.21 -28.11 0.72
C SER A 60 6.87 -26.63 0.61
N LEU A 61 7.80 -25.80 0.12
CA LEU A 61 7.62 -24.35 0.02
C LEU A 61 7.25 -23.91 -1.40
N ASN A 62 6.33 -22.95 -1.50
CA ASN A 62 6.19 -22.12 -2.69
C ASN A 62 7.55 -21.43 -2.94
N PRO A 63 8.09 -21.42 -4.18
CA PRO A 63 9.30 -20.65 -4.49
C PRO A 63 9.16 -19.16 -4.16
N GLU A 64 7.94 -18.63 -4.17
CA GLU A 64 7.63 -17.23 -3.87
C GLU A 64 7.27 -17.02 -2.40
N PHE A 65 7.68 -15.87 -1.86
CA PHE A 65 7.40 -15.44 -0.50
C PHE A 65 7.14 -13.93 -0.44
N LEU A 66 6.34 -13.49 0.53
CA LEU A 66 6.04 -12.06 0.71
C LEU A 66 7.05 -11.42 1.68
N ILE A 67 7.40 -10.15 1.43
CA ILE A 67 8.23 -9.33 2.31
C ILE A 67 7.47 -8.07 2.70
N PHE A 68 7.40 -7.80 4.00
CA PHE A 68 6.85 -6.60 4.62
C PHE A 68 7.96 -5.83 5.34
N GLY A 69 7.91 -4.49 5.32
CA GLY A 69 8.80 -3.65 6.10
C GLY A 69 10.19 -3.41 5.50
N LYS A 70 10.45 -3.81 4.24
CA LYS A 70 11.74 -3.61 3.57
C LYS A 70 12.19 -2.14 3.55
N GLY A 71 11.27 -1.22 3.26
CA GLY A 71 11.52 0.24 3.33
C GLY A 71 11.70 0.82 4.74
N GLN A 72 11.67 -0.01 5.79
CA GLN A 72 11.97 0.40 7.17
C GLN A 72 13.42 0.08 7.58
N ALA A 73 14.22 -0.53 6.69
CA ALA A 73 15.64 -0.79 6.93
C ALA A 73 16.48 0.46 6.66
N THR A 74 17.32 0.83 7.63
CA THR A 74 18.40 1.82 7.46
C THR A 74 19.71 1.08 7.30
N LYS A 75 20.62 1.55 6.44
CA LYS A 75 21.90 0.88 6.14
C LYS A 75 22.69 0.49 7.39
N ASP A 76 22.59 1.29 8.45
CA ASP A 76 23.42 1.22 9.65
C ASP A 76 22.79 0.42 10.81
N LYS A 77 21.60 -0.19 10.61
CA LYS A 77 20.92 -1.00 11.65
C LYS A 77 20.32 -2.28 11.08
N LYS A 78 20.68 -3.42 11.69
CA LYS A 78 20.04 -4.72 11.42
C LYS A 78 18.61 -4.68 11.95
N ASN A 79 17.63 -4.91 11.07
CA ASN A 79 16.24 -5.09 11.48
C ASN A 79 16.00 -6.51 12.02
N PRO A 80 15.19 -6.69 13.08
CA PRO A 80 14.70 -8.00 13.49
C PRO A 80 13.97 -8.70 12.33
N LEU A 81 14.30 -9.98 12.09
CA LEU A 81 13.61 -10.82 11.11
C LEU A 81 12.46 -11.58 11.80
N LEU A 82 11.25 -11.45 11.27
CA LEU A 82 10.09 -12.26 11.63
C LEU A 82 9.74 -13.17 10.45
N ILE A 83 9.72 -14.49 10.66
CA ILE A 83 9.17 -15.43 9.67
C ILE A 83 7.77 -15.82 10.15
N TYR A 84 6.74 -15.37 9.43
CA TYR A 84 5.34 -15.66 9.76
C TYR A 84 4.87 -16.91 9.01
N LEU A 85 4.59 -17.98 9.75
CA LEU A 85 4.04 -19.22 9.20
C LEU A 85 2.52 -19.22 9.33
N HIS A 86 1.82 -19.44 8.22
CA HIS A 86 0.37 -19.55 8.20
C HIS A 86 -0.14 -20.89 8.76
N GLY A 87 -1.38 -20.89 9.26
CA GLY A 87 -2.15 -22.10 9.54
C GLY A 87 -2.68 -22.78 8.27
N GLY A 88 -3.44 -23.88 8.42
CA GLY A 88 -3.91 -24.69 7.28
C GLY A 88 -4.63 -23.93 6.17
N GLY A 89 -5.36 -22.85 6.50
CA GLY A 89 -6.05 -22.01 5.51
C GLY A 89 -5.15 -21.29 4.50
N GLY A 90 -3.86 -21.09 4.81
CA GLY A 90 -2.90 -20.47 3.89
C GLY A 90 -2.30 -21.39 2.83
N VAL A 91 -2.44 -22.71 3.01
CA VAL A 91 -1.82 -23.73 2.13
C VAL A 91 -2.27 -23.57 0.67
N GLY A 92 -1.33 -23.70 -0.26
CA GLY A 92 -1.58 -23.58 -1.71
C GLY A 92 -0.34 -23.07 -2.45
N ASP A 93 -0.55 -22.70 -3.72
CA ASP A 93 0.51 -22.26 -4.64
C ASP A 93 0.38 -20.78 -5.04
N GLU A 94 -0.69 -20.12 -4.58
CA GLU A 94 -0.97 -18.69 -4.79
C GLU A 94 -0.42 -17.85 -3.63
N ILE A 95 0.74 -17.21 -3.81
CA ILE A 95 1.41 -16.50 -2.71
C ILE A 95 0.61 -15.31 -2.14
N ARG A 96 -0.23 -14.66 -2.95
CA ARG A 96 -1.10 -13.56 -2.49
C ARG A 96 -2.19 -14.00 -1.51
N LYS A 97 -2.52 -15.30 -1.44
CA LYS A 97 -3.49 -15.89 -0.50
C LYS A 97 -3.12 -15.67 0.97
N VAL A 98 -1.83 -15.60 1.29
CA VAL A 98 -1.33 -15.48 2.68
C VAL A 98 -1.10 -14.02 3.11
N GLU A 99 -1.22 -13.05 2.20
CA GLU A 99 -0.85 -11.64 2.43
C GLU A 99 -1.62 -10.96 3.58
N ARG A 100 -2.90 -11.28 3.76
CA ARG A 100 -3.72 -10.64 4.80
C ARG A 100 -3.42 -11.16 6.21
N GLN A 101 -2.89 -12.37 6.34
CA GLN A 101 -2.76 -13.10 7.61
C GLN A 101 -1.80 -12.44 8.63
N PRO A 102 -0.59 -11.98 8.28
CA PRO A 102 0.32 -11.34 9.23
C PRO A 102 -0.10 -9.92 9.65
N ARG A 103 -1.03 -9.27 8.92
CA ARG A 103 -1.26 -7.81 9.03
C ARG A 103 -1.60 -7.38 10.47
N ARG A 104 -2.50 -8.10 11.15
CA ARG A 104 -2.87 -7.80 12.55
C ARG A 104 -1.68 -7.92 13.52
N LEU A 105 -0.78 -8.88 13.31
CA LEU A 105 0.43 -9.02 14.13
C LEU A 105 1.39 -7.84 13.87
N LEU A 106 1.61 -7.48 12.60
CA LEU A 106 2.48 -6.37 12.22
C LEU A 106 1.95 -5.01 12.71
N GLU A 107 0.63 -4.82 12.73
CA GLU A 107 -0.01 -3.66 13.34
C GLU A 107 0.24 -3.59 14.86
N THR A 108 0.14 -4.71 15.58
CA THR A 108 0.45 -4.76 17.02
C THR A 108 1.93 -4.46 17.28
N ILE A 109 2.86 -5.07 16.51
CA ILE A 109 4.30 -4.81 16.61
C ILE A 109 4.59 -3.31 16.38
N LYS A 110 3.97 -2.71 15.36
CA LYS A 110 4.09 -1.27 15.08
C LYS A 110 3.53 -0.41 16.20
N LYS A 111 2.37 -0.75 16.77
CA LYS A 111 1.75 -0.03 17.90
C LYS A 111 2.59 -0.11 19.17
N ALA A 112 3.33 -1.18 19.38
CA ALA A 112 4.32 -1.33 20.45
C ALA A 112 5.65 -0.57 20.18
N GLY A 113 5.75 0.22 19.10
CA GLY A 113 6.95 0.99 18.76
C GLY A 113 8.07 0.18 18.09
N HIS A 114 7.85 -1.10 17.81
CA HIS A 114 8.85 -1.98 17.20
C HIS A 114 8.77 -1.99 15.67
N LYS A 115 9.89 -2.34 15.03
CA LYS A 115 10.01 -2.54 13.59
C LYS A 115 10.60 -3.93 13.33
N CYS A 116 10.19 -4.56 12.24
CA CYS A 116 10.77 -5.82 11.76
C CYS A 116 10.73 -5.88 10.24
N LEU A 117 11.63 -6.68 9.67
CA LEU A 117 11.45 -7.26 8.34
C LEU A 117 10.62 -8.53 8.53
N CYS A 118 9.42 -8.59 7.95
CA CYS A 118 8.57 -9.78 8.07
C CYS A 118 8.51 -10.52 6.73
N VAL A 119 8.82 -11.81 6.76
CA VAL A 119 8.78 -12.71 5.61
C VAL A 119 7.68 -13.74 5.80
N VAL A 120 6.84 -13.91 4.77
CA VAL A 120 5.72 -14.86 4.76
C VAL A 120 5.95 -15.86 3.63
N PRO A 121 6.53 -17.05 3.91
CA PRO A 121 6.51 -18.16 2.97
C PRO A 121 5.09 -18.76 2.89
N GLN A 122 4.88 -19.61 1.89
CA GLN A 122 3.68 -20.43 1.77
C GLN A 122 4.04 -21.91 1.68
N ALA A 123 3.34 -22.75 2.44
CA ALA A 123 3.41 -24.20 2.32
C ALA A 123 2.53 -24.68 1.16
N MET A 124 3.11 -25.49 0.27
CA MET A 124 2.43 -26.08 -0.88
C MET A 124 1.40 -27.13 -0.44
N LYS A 125 0.36 -27.30 -1.26
CA LYS A 125 -0.74 -28.27 -1.01
C LYS A 125 -0.27 -29.72 -1.02
N SER A 126 0.68 -30.03 -1.89
CA SER A 126 1.38 -31.31 -2.00
C SER A 126 2.88 -31.06 -1.98
N ALA A 127 3.65 -31.95 -1.35
CA ALA A 127 5.08 -31.95 -1.59
C ALA A 127 5.36 -32.19 -3.08
N ARG A 128 6.36 -31.51 -3.65
CA ARG A 128 6.72 -31.70 -5.08
C ARG A 128 7.15 -33.14 -5.36
N ASP A 129 7.69 -33.82 -4.36
CA ASP A 129 7.74 -35.27 -4.28
C ASP A 129 6.34 -35.80 -3.93
N GLN A 130 5.62 -36.30 -4.95
CA GLN A 130 4.18 -36.65 -4.92
C GLN A 130 3.74 -37.70 -3.89
N LYS A 131 4.64 -38.19 -3.03
CA LYS A 131 4.43 -39.28 -2.05
C LYS A 131 4.22 -38.81 -0.61
N LYS A 132 4.18 -37.50 -0.32
CA LYS A 132 4.00 -36.95 1.04
C LYS A 132 2.94 -35.83 1.09
N ARG A 133 2.18 -35.77 2.19
CA ARG A 133 1.25 -34.66 2.47
C ARG A 133 2.04 -33.35 2.56
N GLY A 134 1.52 -32.27 1.97
CA GLY A 134 2.10 -30.94 2.07
C GLY A 134 2.06 -30.37 3.50
N GLY A 135 2.86 -29.34 3.76
CA GLY A 135 3.01 -28.73 5.08
C GLY A 135 4.35 -28.03 5.26
N TRP A 136 4.70 -27.69 6.50
CA TRP A 136 5.98 -27.10 6.85
C TRP A 136 7.04 -28.20 7.07
N ILE A 137 8.13 -28.16 6.31
CA ILE A 137 9.31 -29.00 6.54
C ILE A 137 10.42 -28.12 7.14
N PRO A 138 10.96 -28.43 8.34
CA PRO A 138 12.02 -27.61 8.97
C PRO A 138 13.27 -27.45 8.11
N ALA A 139 13.67 -28.48 7.36
CA ALA A 139 14.82 -28.39 6.45
C ALA A 139 14.61 -27.35 5.33
N ASP A 140 13.41 -27.29 4.74
CA ASP A 140 13.07 -26.31 3.71
C ASP A 140 13.02 -24.87 4.29
N LEU A 141 12.52 -24.72 5.52
CA LEU A 141 12.53 -23.45 6.26
C LEU A 141 13.96 -22.99 6.58
N ASN A 142 14.88 -23.91 6.89
CA ASN A 142 16.30 -23.58 7.07
C ASN A 142 16.93 -23.07 5.76
N LEU A 143 16.60 -23.67 4.61
CA LEU A 143 17.07 -23.17 3.29
C LEU A 143 16.58 -21.74 3.00
N LEU A 144 15.35 -21.41 3.39
CA LEU A 144 14.83 -20.05 3.31
C LEU A 144 15.56 -19.11 4.28
N LEU A 145 15.78 -19.53 5.54
CA LEU A 145 16.47 -18.72 6.54
C LEU A 145 17.92 -18.39 6.11
N GLU A 146 18.66 -19.38 5.58
CA GLU A 146 20.02 -19.16 5.06
C GLU A 146 20.07 -18.32 3.78
N HIS A 147 18.96 -18.22 3.03
CA HIS A 147 18.83 -17.26 1.95
C HIS A 147 18.60 -15.83 2.49
N LEU A 148 17.74 -15.68 3.50
CA LEU A 148 17.37 -14.37 4.09
C LEU A 148 18.46 -13.72 4.97
N LYS A 149 19.49 -14.48 5.36
CA LYS A 149 20.65 -13.98 6.13
C LYS A 149 21.72 -13.27 5.28
N LYS A 150 21.60 -13.33 3.95
CA LYS A 150 22.58 -12.82 2.97
C LYS A 150 22.18 -11.42 2.47
#